data_AF-A0A127A4K6-F1
#
_entry.id   AF-A0A127A4K6-F1
#
_cell.length_a   1.000
_cell.length_b   1.000
_cell.length_c   1.000
_cell.angle_alpha   90.00
_cell.angle_beta   90.00
_cell.angle_gamma   90.00
#
_symmetry.space_group_name_H-M   'P 1'
#
loop_
_entity.id
_entity.type
_entity.pdbx_description
1 polymer ?
#
loop_
_entity_poly.entity_id
_entity_poly.type
_entity_poly.pdbx_seq_one_letter_code
_entity_poly.pdbx_strand_id
1 'polypeptide(L)'
;MIGGAPYVNRGGVEDVCRGKEVPMPMDEEAVAALYREHGAALRRFARGAVDREKAEDIVQEAIIRVWRHAPPGTQGLRPYLYRTVRNLIVDQHRLASRRPRTVASVDEAGDRFAVAVDAERIDELLDRVVMEEALARLTPEHRQALVAVHYRRLTVAEAAVELGVPAGTVKSRCFYALRALRAALDEMGVDR
;
A
#
# COMPACT_ATOMS: atom_id res chain seq x y z
N MET A 1 -45.71 -22.61 -4.45
CA MET A 1 -45.52 -21.27 -3.85
C MET A 1 -44.69 -21.48 -2.59
N ILE A 2 -43.39 -21.12 -2.60
CA ILE A 2 -42.79 -19.94 -1.91
C ILE A 2 -43.12 -19.96 -0.40
N GLY A 3 -42.22 -19.93 0.58
CA GLY A 3 -40.76 -19.76 0.74
C GLY A 3 -40.47 -19.98 2.24
N GLY A 4 -39.29 -20.40 2.68
CA GLY A 4 -38.16 -19.51 2.93
C GLY A 4 -37.70 -19.71 4.38
N ALA A 5 -36.55 -20.36 4.57
CA ALA A 5 -35.94 -20.64 5.87
C ALA A 5 -35.27 -19.36 6.43
N PRO A 6 -35.27 -19.15 7.77
CA PRO A 6 -34.60 -18.01 8.37
C PRO A 6 -33.08 -18.26 8.45
N TYR A 7 -32.34 -17.26 7.98
CA TYR A 7 -30.89 -17.14 8.12
C TYR A 7 -30.52 -17.02 9.60
N VAL A 8 -29.67 -17.92 10.10
CA VAL A 8 -29.07 -17.83 11.44
C VAL A 8 -27.74 -17.10 11.30
N ASN A 9 -27.68 -15.84 11.76
CA ASN A 9 -26.48 -15.02 11.81
C ASN A 9 -25.66 -15.40 13.05
N ARG A 10 -24.39 -15.78 12.87
CA ARG A 10 -23.45 -16.03 13.98
C ARG A 10 -22.06 -15.54 13.59
N GLY A 11 -21.87 -14.22 13.70
CA GLY A 11 -20.55 -13.57 13.68
C GLY A 11 -20.50 -12.60 14.85
N GLY A 12 -20.14 -13.13 16.02
CA GLY A 12 -19.89 -12.33 17.21
C GLY A 12 -18.44 -11.84 17.21
N VAL A 13 -18.29 -10.52 17.29
CA VAL A 13 -17.27 -9.79 18.06
C VAL A 13 -17.82 -8.38 18.22
N GLU A 14 -18.72 -8.23 19.20
CA GLU A 14 -19.15 -6.92 19.71
C GLU A 14 -18.18 -6.45 20.80
N ASP A 15 -17.98 -5.14 20.79
CA ASP A 15 -17.76 -4.24 21.93
C ASP A 15 -16.50 -4.38 22.79
N VAL A 16 -15.52 -3.52 22.48
CA VAL A 16 -14.75 -2.79 23.49
C VAL A 16 -14.58 -1.33 23.03
N CYS A 17 -14.89 -0.39 23.94
CA CYS A 17 -14.75 1.08 23.87
C CYS A 17 -15.96 1.93 23.44
N ARG A 18 -17.04 1.89 24.22
CA ARG A 18 -17.94 3.04 24.39
C ARG A 18 -17.29 4.06 25.34
N GLY A 19 -16.48 4.98 24.78
CA GLY A 19 -15.94 6.16 25.46
C GLY A 19 -16.29 7.41 24.64
N LYS A 20 -16.85 8.43 25.28
CA LYS A 20 -17.42 9.62 24.62
C LYS A 20 -16.47 10.20 23.56
N GLU A 21 -16.91 10.23 22.30
CA GLU A 21 -16.28 11.03 21.24
C GLU A 21 -16.35 12.50 21.66
N VAL A 22 -15.25 13.01 22.19
CA VAL A 22 -14.97 14.45 22.11
C VAL A 22 -14.09 14.58 20.88
N PRO A 23 -14.57 15.17 19.77
CA PRO A 23 -13.70 15.47 18.64
C PRO A 23 -12.63 16.42 19.18
N MET A 24 -11.40 15.94 19.32
CA MET A 24 -10.28 16.83 19.53
C MET A 24 -10.27 17.81 18.36
N PRO A 25 -10.16 19.13 18.60
CA PRO A 25 -10.02 20.09 17.52
C PRO A 25 -8.87 19.61 16.66
N MET A 26 -9.10 19.49 15.35
CA MET A 26 -8.07 19.08 14.41
C MET A 26 -6.91 20.05 14.62
N ASP A 27 -5.78 19.55 15.13
CA ASP A 27 -4.54 20.28 14.95
C ASP A 27 -4.26 20.21 13.45
N GLU A 28 -4.74 21.22 12.74
CA GLU A 28 -4.64 21.33 11.28
C GLU A 28 -3.19 21.14 10.84
N GLU A 29 -2.24 21.58 11.67
CA GLU A 29 -0.81 21.41 11.42
C GLU A 29 -0.38 19.95 11.52
N ALA A 30 -0.93 19.18 12.47
CA ALA A 30 -0.65 17.75 12.58
C ALA A 30 -1.22 16.95 11.40
N VAL A 31 -2.43 17.28 10.94
CA VAL A 31 -3.02 16.68 9.73
C VAL A 31 -2.22 17.05 8.49
N ALA A 32 -1.82 18.32 8.37
CA ALA A 32 -0.99 18.79 7.28
C ALA A 32 0.40 18.13 7.29
N ALA A 33 1.02 17.94 8.46
CA ALA A 33 2.28 17.23 8.61
C ALA A 33 2.15 15.77 8.13
N LEU A 34 1.07 15.09 8.53
CA LEU A 34 0.81 13.72 8.10
C LEU A 34 0.63 13.61 6.58
N TYR A 35 -0.11 14.55 5.99
CA TYR A 35 -0.31 14.61 4.54
C TYR A 35 1.01 14.93 3.80
N ARG A 36 1.83 15.85 4.30
CA ARG A 36 3.14 16.16 3.72
C ARG A 36 4.08 14.97 3.77
N GLU A 37 4.04 14.21 4.87
CA GLU A 37 4.93 13.06 5.07
C GLU A 37 4.52 11.83 4.23
N HIS A 38 3.23 11.50 4.16
CA HIS A 38 2.78 10.23 3.57
C HIS A 38 1.92 10.39 2.30
N GLY A 39 1.36 11.57 2.03
CA GLY A 39 0.37 11.76 0.98
C GLY A 39 0.88 11.38 -0.43
N ALA A 40 2.12 11.73 -0.76
CA ALA A 40 2.69 11.41 -2.08
C ALA A 40 2.81 9.90 -2.32
N ALA A 41 3.29 9.18 -1.31
CA ALA A 41 3.43 7.72 -1.29
C ALA A 41 2.07 7.02 -1.43
N LEU A 42 1.10 7.43 -0.60
CA LEU A 42 -0.25 6.88 -0.62
C LEU A 42 -0.98 7.15 -1.94
N ARG A 43 -0.81 8.34 -2.54
CA ARG A 43 -1.38 8.67 -3.86
C ARG A 43 -0.77 7.82 -4.96
N ARG A 44 0.54 7.57 -4.90
CA ARG A 44 1.23 6.69 -5.86
C ARG A 44 0.65 5.28 -5.81
N PHE A 45 0.42 4.76 -4.61
CA PHE A 45 -0.27 3.48 -4.43
C PHE A 45 -1.70 3.50 -4.97
N ALA A 46 -2.52 4.47 -4.54
CA ALA A 46 -3.92 4.55 -4.96
C ALA A 46 -4.10 4.69 -6.48
N ARG A 47 -3.25 5.48 -7.15
CA ARG A 47 -3.28 5.64 -8.62
C ARG A 47 -2.96 4.36 -9.40
N GLY A 48 -2.34 3.36 -8.76
CA GLY A 48 -2.14 2.04 -9.35
C GLY A 48 -3.44 1.24 -9.46
N ALA A 49 -4.47 1.61 -8.71
CA ALA A 49 -5.72 0.85 -8.57
C ALA A 49 -6.99 1.63 -8.95
N VAL A 50 -6.96 2.96 -8.96
CA VAL A 50 -8.09 3.83 -9.31
C VAL A 50 -7.66 5.05 -10.14
N ASP A 51 -8.61 5.78 -10.72
CA ASP A 51 -8.34 7.03 -11.42
C ASP A 51 -7.79 8.14 -10.49
N ARG A 52 -7.25 9.20 -11.11
CA ARG A 52 -6.54 10.26 -10.40
C ARG A 52 -7.38 10.99 -9.36
N GLU A 53 -8.65 11.22 -9.66
CA GLU A 53 -9.55 11.98 -8.78
C GLU A 53 -9.91 11.12 -7.57
N LYS A 54 -10.34 9.86 -7.80
CA LYS A 54 -10.62 8.91 -6.72
C LYS A 54 -9.40 8.64 -5.83
N ALA A 55 -8.19 8.60 -6.42
CA ALA A 55 -6.97 8.40 -5.65
C ALA A 55 -6.73 9.52 -4.63
N GLU A 56 -7.04 10.78 -4.98
CA GLU A 56 -6.92 11.92 -4.07
C GLU A 56 -7.94 11.81 -2.93
N ASP A 57 -9.21 11.56 -3.27
CA ASP A 57 -10.30 11.42 -2.31
C ASP A 57 -10.02 10.30 -1.30
N ILE A 58 -9.53 9.15 -1.78
CA ILE A 58 -9.17 8.02 -0.92
C ILE A 58 -8.06 8.39 0.06
N VAL A 59 -7.04 9.14 -0.38
CA VAL A 59 -5.93 9.52 0.50
C VAL A 59 -6.37 10.53 1.56
N GLN A 60 -7.20 11.51 1.19
CA GLN A 60 -7.75 12.47 2.13
C GLN A 60 -8.64 11.78 3.18
N GLU A 61 -9.55 10.91 2.73
CA GLU A 61 -10.41 10.12 3.61
C GLU A 61 -9.58 9.22 4.54
N ALA A 62 -8.54 8.57 4.03
CA ALA A 62 -7.66 7.74 4.84
C ALA A 62 -7.00 8.56 5.96
N ILE A 63 -6.41 9.70 5.63
CA ILE A 63 -5.75 10.59 6.60
C ILE A 63 -6.73 11.03 7.69
N ILE A 64 -7.96 11.40 7.32
CA ILE A 64 -9.00 11.79 8.28
C ILE A 64 -9.37 10.62 9.20
N ARG A 65 -9.55 9.41 8.65
CA ARG A 65 -9.88 8.20 9.46
C ARG A 65 -8.76 7.84 10.41
N VAL A 66 -7.52 7.85 9.93
CA VAL A 66 -6.33 7.58 10.73
C VAL A 66 -6.22 8.61 11.85
N TRP A 67 -6.39 9.91 11.56
CA TRP A 67 -6.35 10.94 12.60
C TRP A 67 -7.41 10.72 13.70
N ARG A 68 -8.64 10.32 13.32
CA ARG A 68 -9.74 10.12 14.27
C ARG A 68 -9.64 8.84 15.09
N HIS A 69 -8.98 7.81 14.56
CA HIS A 69 -9.10 6.45 15.10
C HIS A 69 -7.77 5.71 15.28
N ALA A 70 -6.63 6.33 14.96
CA ALA A 70 -5.33 5.68 15.15
C ALA A 70 -5.05 5.47 16.64
N PRO A 71 -4.54 4.28 17.02
CA PRO A 71 -4.07 4.05 18.38
C PRO A 71 -2.92 5.01 18.70
N PRO A 72 -2.81 5.51 19.94
CA PRO A 72 -1.76 6.46 20.33
C PRO A 72 -0.36 5.83 20.19
N GLY A 73 0.52 6.53 19.48
CA GLY A 73 1.91 6.13 19.21
C GLY A 73 2.28 6.30 17.74
N THR A 74 3.44 6.90 17.46
CA THR A 74 3.96 7.09 16.09
C THR A 74 4.46 5.78 15.46
N GLN A 75 4.73 4.77 16.28
CA GLN A 75 5.11 3.42 15.86
C GLN A 75 3.88 2.70 15.31
N GLY A 76 3.66 2.74 14.00
CA GLY A 76 2.58 2.01 13.32
C GLY A 76 1.63 2.86 12.47
N LEU A 77 1.83 4.18 12.39
CA LEU A 77 0.94 5.08 11.65
C LEU A 77 0.97 4.82 10.14
N ARG A 78 2.16 4.60 9.58
CA ARG A 78 2.36 4.34 8.15
C ARG A 78 1.70 3.01 7.69
N PRO A 79 1.91 1.86 8.35
CA PRO A 79 1.16 0.64 8.05
C PRO A 79 -0.36 0.83 8.14
N TYR A 80 -0.82 1.57 9.15
CA TYR A 80 -2.25 1.83 9.33
C TYR A 80 -2.83 2.69 8.21
N LEU A 81 -2.09 3.69 7.71
CA LEU A 81 -2.47 4.48 6.54
C LEU A 81 -2.59 3.63 5.29
N TYR A 82 -1.58 2.82 4.97
CA TYR A 82 -1.61 1.93 3.80
C TYR A 82 -2.74 0.91 3.88
N ARG A 83 -3.00 0.34 5.07
CA ARG A 83 -4.14 -0.54 5.32
C ARG A 83 -5.47 0.16 5.07
N THR A 84 -5.60 1.40 5.56
CA THR A 84 -6.82 2.20 5.37
C THR A 84 -7.06 2.51 3.89
N VAL A 85 -6.03 2.94 3.17
CA VAL A 85 -6.10 3.21 1.72
C VAL A 85 -6.46 1.94 0.95
N ARG A 86 -5.82 0.80 1.25
CA ARG A 86 -6.14 -0.50 0.64
C ARG A 86 -7.61 -0.86 0.83
N ASN A 87 -8.12 -0.74 2.06
CA ASN A 87 -9.52 -1.05 2.36
C ASN A 87 -10.49 -0.14 1.59
N LEU A 88 -10.20 1.16 1.51
CA LEU A 88 -11.00 2.11 0.74
C LEU A 88 -11.02 1.76 -0.75
N ILE A 89 -9.88 1.36 -1.33
CA ILE A 89 -9.78 0.92 -2.74
C ILE A 89 -10.64 -0.34 -2.96
N VAL A 90 -10.52 -1.35 -2.09
CA VAL A 90 -11.31 -2.59 -2.17
C VAL A 90 -12.82 -2.28 -2.07
N ASP A 91 -13.20 -1.41 -1.14
CA ASP A 91 -14.59 -0.99 -0.96
C ASP A 91 -15.15 -0.29 -2.21
N GLN A 92 -14.37 0.60 -2.83
CA GLN A 92 -14.75 1.28 -4.08
C GLN A 92 -14.99 0.28 -5.23
N HIS A 93 -14.09 -0.69 -5.42
CA HIS A 93 -14.25 -1.74 -6.44
C HIS A 93 -15.45 -2.65 -6.17
N ARG A 94 -15.72 -2.96 -4.90
CA ARG A 94 -16.89 -3.74 -4.47
C ARG A 94 -18.20 -3.00 -4.73
N LEU A 95 -18.24 -1.68 -4.48
CA LEU A 95 -19.40 -0.85 -4.74
C LEU A 95 -19.67 -0.70 -6.24
N ALA A 96 -18.63 -0.50 -7.04
CA ALA A 96 -18.75 -0.43 -8.50
C ALA A 96 -19.33 -1.72 -9.10
N SER A 97 -18.88 -2.88 -8.62
CA SER A 97 -19.35 -4.20 -9.06
C SER A 97 -20.81 -4.50 -8.68
N ARG A 98 -21.36 -3.83 -7.67
CA ARG A 98 -22.74 -4.02 -7.19
C ARG A 98 -23.77 -3.14 -7.89
N ARG A 99 -23.33 -2.16 -8.68
CA ARG A 99 -24.22 -1.24 -9.38
C ARG A 99 -24.85 -1.99 -10.57
N PRO A 100 -26.19 -2.13 -10.68
CA PRO A 100 -26.79 -2.73 -11.85
C PRO A 100 -26.39 -1.92 -13.08
N ARG A 101 -25.83 -2.58 -14.09
CA ARG A 101 -25.50 -1.98 -15.38
C ARG A 101 -26.77 -1.39 -15.96
N THR A 102 -26.99 -0.11 -15.73
CA THR A 102 -28.08 0.61 -16.39
C THR A 102 -27.63 0.74 -17.84
N VAL A 103 -28.45 0.23 -18.74
CA VAL A 103 -28.15 0.03 -20.16
C VAL A 103 -27.76 1.37 -20.80
N ALA A 104 -26.48 1.69 -20.85
CA ALA A 104 -25.93 2.74 -21.68
C ALA A 104 -25.32 2.06 -22.89
N SER A 105 -26.08 2.15 -23.99
CA SER A 105 -25.67 2.07 -25.40
C SER A 105 -24.33 1.40 -25.74
N VAL A 106 -24.48 0.31 -26.50
CA VAL A 106 -23.45 -0.39 -27.26
C VAL A 106 -22.66 0.59 -28.14
N ASP A 107 -21.49 1.01 -27.67
CA ASP A 107 -20.30 1.26 -28.48
C ASP A 107 -19.12 1.52 -27.55
N GLU A 108 -18.28 0.51 -27.34
CA GLU A 108 -16.85 0.65 -27.04
C GLU A 108 -16.27 -0.75 -26.84
N ALA A 109 -15.50 -1.23 -27.81
CA ALA A 109 -14.76 -2.49 -27.80
C ALA A 109 -13.57 -2.48 -26.81
N GLY A 110 -13.80 -2.03 -25.57
CA GLY A 110 -12.83 -2.00 -24.46
C GLY A 110 -13.28 -2.77 -23.22
N ASP A 111 -14.48 -3.36 -23.23
CA ASP A 111 -15.16 -3.93 -22.06
C ASP A 111 -14.66 -5.32 -21.64
N ARG A 112 -13.34 -5.43 -21.42
CA ARG A 112 -12.69 -6.60 -20.77
C ARG A 112 -12.06 -6.26 -19.41
N PHE A 113 -12.36 -5.11 -18.83
CA PHE A 113 -11.77 -4.68 -17.56
C PHE A 113 -12.77 -4.33 -16.46
N ALA A 114 -14.03 -4.76 -16.56
CA ALA A 114 -14.87 -4.96 -15.37
C ALA A 114 -14.49 -6.27 -14.65
N VAL A 115 -13.18 -6.53 -14.52
CA VAL A 115 -12.66 -7.58 -13.65
C VAL A 115 -12.61 -6.91 -12.28
N ALA A 116 -13.40 -7.42 -11.33
CA ALA A 116 -13.23 -7.10 -9.93
C ALA A 116 -11.73 -7.09 -9.66
N VAL A 117 -11.14 -5.92 -9.37
CA VAL A 117 -9.73 -5.88 -9.01
C VAL A 117 -9.63 -6.72 -7.76
N ASP A 118 -9.07 -7.91 -7.92
CA ASP A 118 -8.96 -8.89 -6.85
C ASP A 118 -8.17 -8.23 -5.72
N ALA A 119 -8.58 -8.46 -4.47
CA ALA A 119 -7.87 -7.91 -3.32
C ALA A 119 -6.39 -8.30 -3.36
N GLU A 120 -6.09 -9.49 -3.90
CA GLU A 120 -4.74 -9.98 -4.17
C GLU A 120 -3.95 -9.06 -5.13
N ARG A 121 -4.59 -8.53 -6.18
CA ARG A 121 -3.93 -7.60 -7.10
C ARG A 121 -3.64 -6.24 -6.45
N ILE A 122 -4.48 -5.80 -5.51
CA ILE A 122 -4.22 -4.58 -4.72
C ILE A 122 -3.06 -4.83 -3.74
N ASP A 123 -2.97 -6.02 -3.17
CA ASP A 123 -1.84 -6.41 -2.31
C ASP A 123 -0.53 -6.45 -3.09
N GLU A 124 -0.50 -7.05 -4.28
CA GLU A 124 0.68 -7.02 -5.14
C GLU A 124 1.11 -5.59 -5.51
N LEU A 125 0.16 -4.69 -5.76
CA LEU A 125 0.45 -3.28 -6.03
C LEU A 125 1.05 -2.60 -4.81
N LEU A 126 0.53 -2.88 -3.63
CA LEU A 126 1.06 -2.37 -2.37
C LEU A 126 2.49 -2.84 -2.15
N ASP A 127 2.76 -4.13 -2.29
CA ASP A 127 4.08 -4.73 -2.15
C ASP A 127 5.10 -4.10 -3.10
N ARG A 128 4.71 -3.88 -4.36
CA ARG A 128 5.57 -3.22 -5.35
C ARG A 128 5.91 -1.79 -4.93
N VAL A 129 4.92 -1.00 -4.53
CA VAL A 129 5.14 0.40 -4.13
C VAL A 129 6.04 0.48 -2.90
N VAL A 130 5.78 -0.36 -1.90
CA VAL A 130 6.58 -0.43 -0.67
C VAL A 130 8.02 -0.87 -0.98
N MET A 131 8.21 -1.88 -1.83
CA MET A 131 9.54 -2.33 -2.24
C MET A 131 10.32 -1.26 -3.00
N GLU A 132 9.67 -0.54 -3.91
CA GLU A 132 10.31 0.56 -4.65
C GLU A 132 10.73 1.71 -3.72
N GLU A 133 9.90 2.07 -2.75
CA GLU A 133 10.26 3.06 -1.73
C GLU A 133 11.44 2.59 -0.88
N ALA A 134 11.46 1.32 -0.49
CA ALA A 134 12.54 0.75 0.30
C ALA A 134 13.86 0.74 -0.49
N LEU A 135 13.82 0.33 -1.77
CA LEU A 135 14.97 0.38 -2.68
C LEU A 135 15.46 1.81 -2.95
N ALA A 136 14.56 2.80 -2.96
CA ALA A 136 14.92 4.20 -3.13
C ALA A 136 15.74 4.76 -1.95
N ARG A 137 15.60 4.19 -0.75
CA ARG A 137 16.37 4.56 0.44
C ARG A 137 17.82 4.02 0.45
N LEU A 138 18.13 3.05 -0.40
CA LEU A 138 19.50 2.54 -0.52
C LEU A 138 20.38 3.54 -1.26
N THR A 139 21.68 3.58 -0.91
CA THR A 139 22.66 4.31 -1.72
C THR A 139 22.70 3.71 -3.14
N PRO A 140 23.04 4.52 -4.17
CA PRO A 140 23.12 4.04 -5.54
C PRO A 140 23.99 2.79 -5.68
N GLU A 141 25.12 2.73 -4.98
CA GLU A 141 26.08 1.62 -5.05
C GLU A 141 25.52 0.33 -4.43
N HIS A 142 24.83 0.45 -3.30
CA HIS A 142 24.14 -0.67 -2.66
C HIS A 142 23.01 -1.20 -3.53
N ARG A 143 22.18 -0.30 -4.07
CA ARG A 143 21.08 -0.66 -4.96
C ARG A 143 21.60 -1.33 -6.23
N GLN A 144 22.64 -0.80 -6.87
CA GLN A 144 23.24 -1.38 -8.07
C GLN A 144 23.76 -2.80 -7.84
N ALA A 145 24.52 -3.02 -6.75
CA ALA A 145 25.01 -4.34 -6.40
C ALA A 145 23.87 -5.33 -6.14
N LEU A 146 22.85 -4.90 -5.39
CA LEU A 146 21.66 -5.71 -5.10
C LEU A 146 20.90 -6.08 -6.39
N VAL A 147 20.65 -5.10 -7.27
CA VAL A 147 19.95 -5.29 -8.55
C VAL A 147 20.73 -6.23 -9.47
N ALA A 148 22.05 -6.05 -9.60
CA ALA A 148 22.90 -6.91 -10.42
C ALA A 148 22.81 -8.38 -9.98
N VAL A 149 22.97 -8.65 -8.68
CA VAL A 149 23.01 -10.01 -8.16
C VAL A 149 21.62 -10.65 -8.05
N HIS A 150 20.63 -9.93 -7.51
CA HIS A 150 19.33 -10.52 -7.18
C HIS A 150 18.29 -10.38 -8.29
N TYR A 151 18.26 -9.24 -9.00
CA TYR A 151 17.27 -8.99 -10.04
C TYR A 151 17.75 -9.49 -11.41
N ARG A 152 18.98 -9.13 -11.80
CA ARG A 152 19.59 -9.56 -13.07
C ARG A 152 20.22 -10.95 -13.00
N ARG A 153 20.30 -11.55 -11.81
CA ARG A 153 20.85 -12.89 -11.56
C ARG A 153 22.32 -13.05 -11.99
N LEU A 154 23.10 -11.97 -11.96
CA LEU A 154 24.53 -12.03 -12.23
C LEU A 154 25.27 -12.71 -11.08
N THR A 155 26.30 -13.47 -11.41
CA THR A 155 27.27 -13.94 -10.42
C THR A 155 28.06 -12.76 -9.85
N VAL A 156 28.68 -12.95 -8.69
CA VAL A 156 29.53 -11.92 -8.05
C VAL A 156 30.66 -11.48 -8.98
N ALA A 157 31.20 -12.38 -9.80
CA ALA A 157 32.26 -12.07 -10.75
C ALA A 157 31.75 -11.22 -11.92
N GLU A 158 30.61 -11.56 -12.50
CA GLU A 158 29.98 -10.77 -13.58
C GLU A 158 29.57 -9.38 -13.08
N ALA A 159 28.96 -9.31 -11.90
CA ALA A 159 28.60 -8.04 -11.28
C ALA A 159 29.84 -7.18 -10.95
N ALA A 160 30.98 -7.79 -10.58
CA ALA A 160 32.23 -7.06 -10.34
C ALA A 160 32.74 -6.39 -11.62
N VAL A 161 32.68 -7.11 -12.75
CA VAL A 161 33.05 -6.59 -14.07
C VAL A 161 32.09 -5.47 -14.50
N GLU A 162 30.78 -5.71 -14.41
CA GLU A 162 29.76 -4.72 -14.82
C GLU A 162 29.84 -3.42 -14.00
N LEU A 163 30.06 -3.53 -12.69
CA LEU A 163 30.09 -2.39 -11.78
C LEU A 163 31.47 -1.75 -11.66
N GLY A 164 32.51 -2.33 -12.27
CA GLY A 164 33.88 -1.81 -12.20
C GLY A 164 34.49 -1.82 -10.78
N VAL A 165 34.14 -2.82 -9.95
CA VAL A 165 34.61 -2.92 -8.55
C VAL A 165 35.09 -4.33 -8.20
N PRO A 166 35.94 -4.52 -7.17
CA PRO A 166 36.36 -5.85 -6.76
C PRO A 166 35.20 -6.77 -6.35
N ALA A 167 35.33 -8.07 -6.58
CA ALA A 167 34.34 -9.08 -6.17
C ALA A 167 34.06 -9.04 -4.65
N GLY A 168 35.07 -8.75 -3.82
CA GLY A 168 34.89 -8.52 -2.39
C GLY A 168 33.97 -7.33 -2.07
N THR A 169 34.06 -6.26 -2.86
CA THR A 169 33.20 -5.07 -2.75
C THR A 169 31.77 -5.35 -3.17
N VAL A 170 31.55 -6.19 -4.19
CA VAL A 170 30.19 -6.63 -4.55
C VAL A 170 29.55 -7.39 -3.38
N LYS A 171 30.29 -8.34 -2.78
CA LYS A 171 29.80 -9.11 -1.61
C LYS A 171 29.45 -8.20 -0.44
N SER A 172 30.36 -7.29 -0.08
CA SER A 172 30.11 -6.38 1.05
C SER A 172 28.95 -5.41 0.75
N ARG A 173 28.87 -4.84 -0.46
CA ARG A 173 27.74 -4.00 -0.86
C ARG A 173 26.41 -4.74 -0.80
N CYS A 174 26.32 -5.98 -1.29
CA CYS A 174 25.09 -6.77 -1.19
C CYS A 174 24.71 -7.04 0.28
N PHE A 175 25.69 -7.36 1.14
CA PHE A 175 25.46 -7.57 2.56
C PHE A 175 24.87 -6.33 3.25
N TYR A 176 25.49 -5.16 3.06
CA TYR A 176 24.99 -3.92 3.64
C TYR A 176 23.68 -3.44 2.99
N ALA A 177 23.50 -3.67 1.68
CA ALA A 177 22.27 -3.37 0.98
C ALA A 177 21.08 -4.15 1.55
N LEU A 178 21.21 -5.46 1.77
CA LEU A 178 20.15 -6.29 2.34
C LEU A 178 19.79 -5.86 3.78
N ARG A 179 20.79 -5.47 4.58
CA ARG A 179 20.56 -4.96 5.94
C ARG A 179 19.84 -3.61 5.93
N ALA A 180 20.27 -2.70 5.07
CA ALA A 180 19.62 -1.39 4.90
C ALA A 180 18.19 -1.54 4.37
N LEU A 181 17.98 -2.45 3.41
CA LEU A 181 16.65 -2.75 2.88
C LEU A 181 15.72 -3.30 3.96
N ARG A 182 16.21 -4.23 4.78
CA ARG A 182 15.44 -4.78 5.90
C ARG A 182 15.10 -3.72 6.94
N ALA A 183 16.05 -2.86 7.32
CA ALA A 183 15.78 -1.76 8.23
C ALA A 183 14.72 -0.80 7.67
N ALA A 184 14.80 -0.47 6.38
CA ALA A 184 13.80 0.35 5.71
C ALA A 184 12.41 -0.29 5.72
N LEU A 185 12.30 -1.60 5.47
CA LEU A 185 11.02 -2.32 5.50
C LEU A 185 10.45 -2.43 6.93
N ASP A 186 11.31 -2.65 7.92
CA ASP A 186 10.93 -2.68 9.34
C ASP A 186 10.40 -1.31 9.79
N GLU A 187 11.06 -0.20 9.43
CA GLU A 187 10.58 1.18 9.68
C GLU A 187 9.26 1.48 8.97
N MET A 188 9.05 0.87 7.81
CA MET A 188 7.82 0.95 7.05
C MET A 188 6.68 0.14 7.66
N GLY A 189 6.98 -0.67 8.70
CA GLY A 189 6.09 -1.58 9.41
C GLY A 189 5.54 -2.70 8.54
N VAL A 190 6.38 -3.21 7.64
CA VAL A 190 6.13 -4.43 6.89
C VAL A 190 6.54 -5.60 7.77
N ASP A 191 5.57 -6.26 8.40
CA ASP A 191 5.83 -7.47 9.20
C ASP A 191 6.24 -8.64 8.29
N ARG A 192 7.18 -9.45 8.78
CA ARG A 192 7.79 -10.59 8.07
C ARG A 192 7.02 -11.89 8.21
#